data_AF-A0A3L6JN39-F1
#
_entry.id   AF-A0A3L6JN39-F1
#
_cell.length_a   1.000
_cell.length_b   1.000
_cell.length_c   1.000
_cell.angle_alpha   90.00
_cell.angle_beta   90.00
_cell.angle_gamma   90.00
#
_symmetry.space_group_name_H-M   'P 1'
#
loop_
_entity.id
_entity.type
_entity.pdbx_description
1 polymer ?
#
loop_
_entity_poly.entity_id
_entity_poly.type
_entity_poly.pdbx_seq_one_letter_code
_entity_poly.pdbx_strand_id
1 'polypeptide(L)'
;MVTADLDYAVIDLTQDDDHSWILKAGAERAREAEDRARLQKFVDAIAERRSRDLLDLTAATERELGWPAALQHLKQAAEMDYSLPVTPSGPRARLEPLKYREMVFGLFSCTGFEPVNVDTKALLSDLEGEASMVTASLHFSERVCKLAIEQITSSESFFFDQSMVISNCKPEMQSMFETLRNIELRRMKPVICGDTINIASLWSTEIGRRALAELGVKGKQLPLSEASVLSVIQRMLGMQSDWHDESQSTETQEYANPSNCMYSLLLASIIDQDQEALRSLGSRHAVFTLNALLDNHIAGYETTESSDDYRKLVYCVNSHVVIRTQESVAILGKLAKMEDARIVTPAIVALSGFYHESAVSVLIDIVCQTRTREILDASLSALENIVKKSPEARYMIHAALRSGLPNRNKLKRVYQKMPKDPMSRYY
;
A
#
# COMPACT_ATOMS: atom_id res chain seq x y z
N MET A 1 65.19 -1.35 -70.28
CA MET A 1 64.05 -2.28 -70.11
C MET A 1 63.82 -2.47 -68.63
N VAL A 2 62.59 -2.13 -68.20
CA VAL A 2 61.76 -2.67 -67.09
C VAL A 2 62.35 -3.96 -66.47
N THR A 3 62.48 -4.12 -65.15
CA THR A 3 61.39 -4.25 -64.15
C THR A 3 61.84 -3.91 -62.74
N ALA A 4 60.97 -3.21 -62.01
CA ALA A 4 61.07 -2.94 -60.57
C ALA A 4 60.42 -4.10 -59.79
N ASP A 5 61.13 -4.61 -58.79
CA ASP A 5 60.61 -5.55 -57.78
C ASP A 5 59.73 -4.78 -56.80
N LEU A 6 58.46 -5.17 -56.72
CA LEU A 6 57.48 -4.69 -55.75
C LEU A 6 57.34 -5.76 -54.67
N ASP A 7 57.93 -5.48 -53.50
CA ASP A 7 57.67 -6.19 -52.26
C ASP A 7 56.17 -6.12 -51.94
N TYR A 8 55.47 -7.25 -52.04
CA TYR A 8 54.14 -7.41 -51.47
C TYR A 8 54.30 -7.54 -49.96
N ALA A 9 54.11 -6.44 -49.26
CA ALA A 9 53.76 -6.46 -47.85
C ALA A 9 52.46 -7.27 -47.69
N VAL A 10 52.57 -8.44 -47.07
CA VAL A 10 51.43 -9.17 -46.51
C VAL A 10 50.83 -8.26 -45.45
N ILE A 11 49.73 -7.59 -45.80
CA ILE A 11 48.86 -6.92 -44.84
C ILE A 11 48.20 -8.03 -44.04
N ASP A 12 48.71 -8.23 -42.83
CA ASP A 12 48.14 -9.10 -41.83
C ASP A 12 46.73 -8.60 -41.48
N LEU A 13 45.71 -9.43 -41.77
CA LEU A 13 44.29 -9.17 -41.52
C LEU A 13 43.98 -9.36 -40.03
N THR A 14 44.52 -8.51 -39.17
CA THR A 14 44.23 -8.50 -37.71
C THR A 14 43.37 -7.29 -37.30
N GLN A 15 42.31 -7.00 -38.06
CA GLN A 15 41.33 -5.93 -37.76
C GLN A 15 39.89 -6.44 -37.53
N ASP A 16 39.71 -7.65 -36.99
CA ASP A 16 38.38 -8.19 -36.65
C ASP A 16 38.05 -8.14 -35.13
N ASP A 17 39.05 -7.85 -34.28
CA ASP A 17 38.84 -7.78 -32.82
C ASP A 17 38.20 -6.47 -32.36
N ASP A 18 38.43 -5.36 -33.07
CA ASP A 18 37.98 -4.02 -32.66
C ASP A 18 36.46 -3.78 -32.83
N HIS A 19 35.81 -4.52 -33.71
CA HIS A 19 34.35 -4.44 -33.87
C HIS A 19 33.61 -5.40 -32.93
N SER A 20 34.27 -6.49 -32.53
CA SER A 20 33.68 -7.51 -31.66
C SER A 20 33.44 -6.99 -30.22
N TRP A 21 34.33 -6.13 -29.70
CA TRP A 21 34.16 -5.54 -28.37
C TRP A 21 33.04 -4.48 -28.34
N ILE A 22 32.88 -3.70 -29.42
CA ILE A 22 31.79 -2.72 -29.54
C ILE A 22 30.43 -3.43 -29.54
N LEU A 23 30.30 -4.53 -30.29
CA LEU A 23 29.07 -5.31 -30.35
C LEU A 23 28.77 -6.01 -29.01
N LYS A 24 29.79 -6.57 -28.33
CA LYS A 24 29.64 -7.14 -26.99
C LYS A 24 29.20 -6.08 -25.97
N ALA A 25 29.86 -4.92 -25.94
CA ALA A 25 29.50 -3.81 -25.06
C ALA A 25 28.10 -3.26 -25.35
N GLY A 26 27.69 -3.22 -26.62
CA GLY A 26 26.34 -2.84 -27.03
C GLY A 26 25.28 -3.83 -26.55
N ALA A 27 25.53 -5.13 -26.70
CA ALA A 27 24.64 -6.19 -26.23
C ALA A 27 24.52 -6.22 -24.70
N GLU A 28 25.62 -5.99 -23.98
CA GLU A 28 25.64 -5.92 -22.52
C GLU A 28 24.85 -4.73 -22.00
N ARG A 29 25.04 -3.53 -22.57
CA ARG A 29 24.22 -2.36 -22.24
C ARG A 29 22.74 -2.55 -22.55
N ALA A 30 22.41 -3.23 -23.65
CA ALA A 30 21.02 -3.54 -23.97
C ALA A 30 20.39 -4.48 -22.93
N ARG A 31 21.14 -5.49 -22.48
CA ARG A 31 20.71 -6.40 -21.41
C ARG A 31 20.54 -5.67 -20.07
N GLU A 32 21.48 -4.81 -19.69
CA GLU A 32 21.37 -3.98 -18.48
C GLU A 32 20.16 -3.03 -18.53
N ALA A 33 19.88 -2.45 -19.70
CA ALA A 33 18.73 -1.58 -19.89
C ALA A 33 17.41 -2.35 -19.78
N GLU A 34 17.34 -3.56 -20.34
CA GLU A 34 16.19 -4.44 -20.23
C GLU A 34 15.97 -4.89 -18.77
N ASP A 35 17.03 -5.29 -18.08
CA ASP A 35 16.99 -5.71 -16.69
C ASP A 35 16.52 -4.57 -15.77
N ARG A 36 17.06 -3.36 -15.96
CA ARG A 36 16.61 -2.17 -15.25
C ARG A 36 15.15 -1.83 -15.55
N ALA A 37 14.71 -2.00 -16.80
CA ALA A 37 13.31 -1.76 -17.17
C ALA A 37 12.37 -2.80 -16.53
N ARG A 38 12.80 -4.07 -16.42
CA ARG A 38 12.06 -5.13 -15.74
C ARG A 38 11.98 -4.85 -14.23
N LEU A 39 13.10 -4.52 -13.60
CA LEU A 39 13.15 -4.14 -12.19
C LEU A 39 12.26 -2.93 -11.87
N GLN A 40 12.24 -1.91 -12.74
CA GLN A 40 11.33 -0.76 -12.57
C GLN A 40 9.86 -1.20 -12.57
N LYS A 41 9.47 -2.22 -13.34
CA LYS A 41 8.08 -2.74 -13.32
C LYS A 41 7.73 -3.37 -11.98
N PHE A 42 8.67 -4.07 -11.32
CA PHE A 42 8.48 -4.59 -9.96
C PHE A 42 8.28 -3.45 -8.97
N VAL A 43 9.17 -2.45 -9.03
CA VAL A 43 9.08 -1.24 -8.18
C VAL A 43 7.73 -0.56 -8.36
N ASP A 44 7.29 -0.35 -9.60
CA ASP A 44 6.01 0.27 -9.90
C ASP A 44 4.84 -0.61 -9.44
N ALA A 45 4.91 -1.94 -9.58
CA ALA A 45 3.84 -2.82 -9.09
C ALA A 45 3.71 -2.74 -7.56
N ILE A 46 4.83 -2.68 -6.83
CA ILE A 46 4.85 -2.60 -5.37
C ILE A 46 4.42 -1.21 -4.90
N ALA A 47 5.01 -0.15 -5.45
CA ALA A 47 4.71 1.24 -5.10
C ALA A 47 3.23 1.60 -5.32
N GLU A 48 2.62 1.01 -6.34
CA GLU A 48 1.23 1.22 -6.75
C GLU A 48 0.25 0.18 -6.15
N ARG A 49 0.73 -0.74 -5.30
CA ARG A 49 -0.04 -1.85 -4.71
C ARG A 49 -0.81 -2.70 -5.72
N ARG A 50 -0.20 -2.97 -6.89
CA ARG A 50 -0.77 -3.82 -7.94
C ARG A 50 -0.36 -5.28 -7.73
N SER A 51 -0.97 -5.96 -6.76
CA SER A 51 -0.58 -7.32 -6.34
C SER A 51 -0.64 -8.34 -7.48
N ARG A 52 -1.66 -8.25 -8.34
CA ARG A 52 -1.79 -9.10 -9.53
C ARG A 52 -0.62 -8.90 -10.49
N ASP A 53 -0.27 -7.64 -10.77
CA ASP A 53 0.82 -7.34 -11.69
C ASP A 53 2.16 -7.79 -11.11
N LEU A 54 2.36 -7.67 -9.79
CA LEU A 54 3.55 -8.19 -9.12
C LEU A 54 3.66 -9.71 -9.27
N LEU A 55 2.55 -10.44 -9.11
CA LEU A 55 2.48 -11.89 -9.33
C LEU A 55 2.81 -12.24 -10.80
N ASP A 56 2.16 -11.58 -11.75
CA ASP A 56 2.36 -11.81 -13.19
C ASP A 56 3.81 -11.50 -13.61
N LEU A 57 4.40 -10.41 -13.09
CA LEU A 57 5.80 -10.04 -13.33
C LEU A 57 6.78 -11.06 -12.72
N THR A 58 6.50 -11.54 -11.50
CA THR A 58 7.32 -12.56 -10.84
C THR A 58 7.30 -13.85 -11.63
N ALA A 59 6.12 -14.34 -12.00
CA ALA A 59 5.95 -15.56 -12.78
C ALA A 59 6.55 -15.46 -14.20
N ALA A 60 6.42 -14.30 -14.86
CA ALA A 60 7.03 -14.07 -16.16
C ALA A 60 8.57 -14.07 -16.07
N THR A 61 9.13 -13.40 -15.07
CA THR A 61 10.58 -13.34 -14.83
C THR A 61 11.15 -14.71 -14.48
N GLU A 62 10.47 -15.47 -13.63
CA GLU A 62 10.83 -16.85 -13.31
C GLU A 62 10.86 -17.73 -14.57
N ARG A 63 9.85 -17.61 -15.44
CA ARG A 63 9.78 -18.38 -16.68
C ARG A 63 10.90 -18.02 -17.67
N GLU A 64 11.26 -16.74 -17.75
CA GLU A 64 12.26 -16.24 -18.70
C GLU A 64 13.70 -16.44 -18.20
N LEU A 65 13.95 -16.18 -16.92
CA LEU A 65 15.29 -16.02 -16.33
C LEU A 65 15.55 -16.94 -15.12
N GLY A 66 14.54 -17.66 -14.65
CA GLY A 66 14.61 -18.52 -13.46
C GLY A 66 14.24 -17.81 -12.15
N TRP A 67 13.89 -18.60 -11.14
CA TRP A 67 13.54 -18.12 -9.79
C TRP A 67 14.60 -17.19 -9.16
N PRO A 68 15.91 -17.48 -9.24
CA PRO A 68 16.92 -16.61 -8.64
C PRO A 68 16.88 -15.16 -9.16
N ALA A 69 16.59 -14.97 -10.45
CA ALA A 69 16.48 -13.65 -11.05
C ALA A 69 15.23 -12.90 -10.55
N ALA A 70 14.08 -13.58 -10.49
CA ALA A 70 12.85 -13.00 -9.96
C ALA A 70 13.02 -12.59 -8.47
N LEU A 71 13.65 -13.45 -7.68
CA LEU A 71 13.96 -13.18 -6.28
C LEU A 71 14.93 -12.00 -6.12
N GLN A 72 15.95 -11.90 -6.97
CA GLN A 72 16.87 -10.77 -6.98
C GLN A 72 16.14 -9.46 -7.29
N HIS A 73 15.23 -9.43 -8.27
CA HIS A 73 14.43 -8.24 -8.56
C HIS A 73 13.55 -7.84 -7.39
N LEU A 74 12.92 -8.80 -6.69
CA LEU A 74 12.16 -8.54 -5.48
C LEU A 74 13.01 -7.91 -4.37
N LYS A 75 14.24 -8.38 -4.16
CA LYS A 75 15.16 -7.81 -3.16
C LYS A 75 15.63 -6.40 -3.53
N GLN A 76 15.96 -6.18 -4.80
CA GLN A 76 16.46 -4.89 -5.30
C GLN A 76 15.38 -3.82 -5.37
N ALA A 77 14.11 -4.19 -5.55
CA ALA A 77 13.00 -3.25 -5.64
C ALA A 77 12.88 -2.33 -4.40
N ALA A 78 13.29 -2.79 -3.22
CA ALA A 78 13.29 -2.00 -1.98
C ALA A 78 14.27 -0.81 -2.00
N GLU A 79 15.28 -0.83 -2.87
CA GLU A 79 16.35 0.18 -2.92
C GLU A 79 16.19 1.16 -4.07
N MET A 80 15.21 0.93 -4.94
CA MET A 80 14.99 1.75 -6.12
C MET A 80 13.97 2.86 -5.89
N ASP A 81 14.22 3.96 -6.61
CA ASP A 81 13.30 5.08 -6.63
C ASP A 81 12.19 4.86 -7.67
N TYR A 82 11.02 5.40 -7.36
CA TYR A 82 9.88 5.43 -8.26
C TYR A 82 9.35 6.85 -8.43
N SER A 83 8.66 7.09 -9.54
CA SER A 83 8.02 8.37 -9.80
C SER A 83 6.73 8.46 -9.00
N LEU A 84 6.60 9.50 -8.17
CA LEU A 84 5.36 9.74 -7.45
C LEU A 84 4.20 10.03 -8.44
N PRO A 85 3.00 9.50 -8.18
CA PRO A 85 1.89 9.46 -9.14
C PRO A 85 1.35 10.84 -9.57
N VAL A 86 1.69 11.92 -8.85
CA VAL A 86 1.13 13.26 -9.10
C VAL A 86 1.88 14.02 -10.20
N THR A 87 3.09 13.59 -10.60
CA THR A 87 3.85 14.28 -11.66
C THR A 87 4.77 13.34 -12.48
N PRO A 88 4.64 13.27 -13.82
CA PRO A 88 5.52 12.47 -14.69
C PRO A 88 7.01 12.89 -14.64
N SER A 89 7.28 14.11 -14.18
CA SER A 89 8.61 14.69 -13.92
C SER A 89 8.81 15.03 -12.43
N GLY A 90 8.06 14.37 -11.57
CA GLY A 90 8.00 14.63 -10.14
C GLY A 90 9.25 14.22 -9.36
N PRO A 91 9.33 14.62 -8.08
CA PRO A 91 10.33 14.07 -7.18
C PRO A 91 10.21 12.55 -7.15
N ARG A 92 11.35 11.90 -7.34
CA ARG A 92 11.53 10.46 -7.17
C ARG A 92 11.62 10.16 -5.67
N ALA A 93 10.96 9.10 -5.24
CA ALA A 93 11.00 8.65 -3.85
C ALA A 93 11.40 7.19 -3.80
N ARG A 94 12.09 6.80 -2.72
CA ARG A 94 12.32 5.39 -2.42
C ARG A 94 11.00 4.73 -2.04
N LEU A 95 10.92 3.44 -2.31
CA LEU A 95 9.77 2.64 -1.91
C LEU A 95 9.61 2.63 -0.38
N GLU A 96 8.38 2.82 0.08
CA GLU A 96 8.08 2.88 1.50
C GLU A 96 8.25 1.49 2.15
N PRO A 97 8.93 1.38 3.29
CA PRO A 97 9.40 0.09 3.80
C PRO A 97 8.28 -0.86 4.25
N LEU A 98 7.21 -0.35 4.88
CA LEU A 98 6.08 -1.20 5.24
C LEU A 98 5.20 -1.53 4.03
N LYS A 99 5.10 -0.63 3.05
CA LYS A 99 4.44 -0.96 1.78
C LYS A 99 5.17 -2.09 1.05
N TYR A 100 6.48 -2.01 0.93
CA TYR A 100 7.32 -3.06 0.34
C TYR A 100 7.06 -4.40 1.03
N ARG A 101 7.13 -4.40 2.36
CA ARG A 101 6.90 -5.59 3.18
C ARG A 101 5.51 -6.17 2.97
N GLU A 102 4.47 -5.37 3.06
CA GLU A 102 3.08 -5.81 2.89
C GLU A 102 2.84 -6.41 1.49
N MET A 103 3.44 -5.85 0.44
CA MET A 103 3.31 -6.39 -0.91
C MET A 103 4.07 -7.70 -1.11
N VAL A 104 5.25 -7.86 -0.50
CA VAL A 104 6.00 -9.13 -0.50
C VAL A 104 5.23 -10.22 0.24
N PHE A 105 4.68 -9.90 1.42
CA PHE A 105 3.85 -10.85 2.17
C PHE A 105 2.59 -11.23 1.39
N GLY A 106 1.95 -10.27 0.73
CA GLY A 106 0.81 -10.53 -0.16
C GLY A 106 1.16 -11.45 -1.33
N LEU A 107 2.34 -11.29 -1.95
CA LEU A 107 2.82 -12.13 -3.04
C LEU A 107 2.92 -13.62 -2.63
N PHE A 108 3.35 -13.88 -1.39
CA PHE A 108 3.47 -15.23 -0.84
C PHE A 108 2.24 -15.67 -0.04
N SER A 109 1.08 -15.04 -0.25
CA SER A 109 -0.19 -15.38 0.43
C SER A 109 -0.12 -15.32 1.96
N CYS A 110 0.72 -14.44 2.50
CA CYS A 110 0.95 -14.24 3.93
C CYS A 110 0.42 -12.90 4.46
N THR A 111 -0.55 -12.31 3.76
CA THR A 111 -1.22 -11.07 4.20
C THR A 111 -1.74 -11.22 5.64
N GLY A 112 -1.52 -10.21 6.48
CA GLY A 112 -1.90 -10.22 7.90
C GLY A 112 -0.81 -10.71 8.86
N PHE A 113 0.27 -11.31 8.36
CA PHE A 113 1.42 -11.76 9.15
C PHE A 113 2.65 -10.87 9.01
N GLU A 114 2.50 -9.72 8.36
CA GLU A 114 3.58 -8.77 8.17
C GLU A 114 4.27 -8.33 9.49
N PRO A 115 3.62 -8.24 10.66
CA PRO A 115 4.28 -7.75 11.88
C PRO A 115 5.35 -8.67 12.48
N VAL A 116 5.56 -9.88 11.93
CA VAL A 116 6.59 -10.81 12.45
C VAL A 116 7.95 -10.14 12.59
N ASN A 117 8.65 -10.41 13.68
CA ASN A 117 9.93 -9.75 14.01
C ASN A 117 11.12 -10.34 13.24
N VAL A 118 11.11 -10.15 11.93
CA VAL A 118 12.20 -10.56 11.02
C VAL A 118 12.25 -9.61 9.84
N ASP A 119 13.46 -9.33 9.38
CA ASP A 119 13.68 -8.49 8.20
C ASP A 119 13.15 -9.15 6.92
N THR A 120 12.55 -8.34 6.03
CA THR A 120 11.96 -8.85 4.78
C THR A 120 13.02 -9.40 3.83
N LYS A 121 14.21 -8.78 3.75
CA LYS A 121 15.29 -9.28 2.88
C LYS A 121 15.90 -10.56 3.43
N ALA A 122 15.97 -10.71 4.75
CA ALA A 122 16.36 -11.97 5.38
C ALA A 122 15.39 -13.10 4.99
N LEU A 123 14.08 -12.89 5.11
CA LEU A 123 13.08 -13.86 4.66
C LEU A 123 13.21 -14.21 3.17
N LEU A 124 13.45 -13.21 2.31
CA LEU A 124 13.68 -13.47 0.88
C LEU A 124 15.01 -14.21 0.63
N SER A 125 16.00 -14.12 1.51
CA SER A 125 17.28 -14.81 1.36
C SER A 125 17.20 -16.29 1.72
N ASP A 126 16.31 -16.65 2.65
CA ASP A 126 16.01 -18.05 2.97
C ASP A 126 15.42 -18.81 1.76
N LEU A 127 14.88 -18.10 0.76
CA LEU A 127 14.27 -18.66 -0.45
C LEU A 127 15.23 -18.88 -1.62
N GLU A 128 16.52 -18.54 -1.50
CA GLU A 128 17.48 -18.65 -2.61
C GLU A 128 17.70 -20.11 -3.06
N GLY A 129 17.55 -21.07 -2.14
CA GLY A 129 17.69 -22.49 -2.43
C GLY A 129 16.46 -23.15 -3.05
N GLU A 130 15.36 -22.40 -3.23
CA GLU A 130 14.10 -22.93 -3.71
C GLU A 130 14.09 -23.12 -5.23
N ALA A 131 13.35 -24.13 -5.70
CA ALA A 131 13.30 -24.46 -7.12
C ALA A 131 12.36 -23.55 -7.94
N SER A 132 11.36 -22.96 -7.28
CA SER A 132 10.32 -22.17 -7.95
C SER A 132 9.63 -21.21 -6.99
N MET A 133 8.86 -20.26 -7.52
CA MET A 133 7.98 -19.41 -6.72
C MET A 133 6.99 -20.23 -5.88
N VAL A 134 6.50 -21.36 -6.40
CA VAL A 134 5.52 -22.20 -5.69
C VAL A 134 6.14 -22.83 -4.44
N THR A 135 7.31 -23.45 -4.55
CA THR A 135 8.00 -24.04 -3.38
C THR A 135 8.44 -22.96 -2.41
N ALA A 136 8.92 -21.82 -2.93
CA ALA A 136 9.27 -20.66 -2.14
C ALA A 136 8.07 -20.11 -1.34
N SER A 137 6.87 -20.10 -1.92
CA SER A 137 5.65 -19.63 -1.25
C SER A 137 5.27 -20.53 -0.07
N LEU A 138 5.43 -21.85 -0.22
CA LEU A 138 5.20 -22.82 0.86
C LEU A 138 6.20 -22.62 2.00
N HIS A 139 7.51 -22.56 1.67
CA HIS A 139 8.56 -22.37 2.67
C HIS A 139 8.42 -21.01 3.37
N PHE A 140 8.15 -19.93 2.64
CA PHE A 140 7.90 -18.61 3.23
C PHE A 140 6.72 -18.65 4.19
N SER A 141 5.60 -19.27 3.79
CA SER A 141 4.40 -19.41 4.62
C SER A 141 4.67 -20.21 5.89
N GLU A 142 5.37 -21.34 5.81
CA GLU A 142 5.74 -22.16 6.96
C GLU A 142 6.63 -21.40 7.94
N ARG A 143 7.63 -20.68 7.41
CA ARG A 143 8.55 -19.88 8.22
C ARG A 143 7.82 -18.74 8.93
N VAL A 144 6.94 -18.03 8.23
CA VAL A 144 6.17 -16.92 8.78
C VAL A 144 5.13 -17.41 9.79
N CYS A 145 4.36 -18.48 9.51
CA CYS A 145 3.42 -19.04 10.51
C CYS A 145 4.20 -19.44 11.79
N LYS A 146 5.38 -20.07 11.67
CA LYS A 146 6.19 -20.44 12.84
C LYS A 146 6.60 -19.22 13.68
N LEU A 147 7.16 -18.20 13.03
CA LEU A 147 7.58 -16.97 13.72
C LEU A 147 6.39 -16.25 14.36
N ALA A 148 5.25 -16.22 13.67
CA ALA A 148 4.03 -15.65 14.20
C ALA A 148 3.54 -16.39 15.45
N ILE A 149 3.52 -17.74 15.43
CA ILE A 149 3.17 -18.55 16.60
C ILE A 149 4.08 -18.23 17.79
N GLU A 150 5.40 -18.16 17.56
CA GLU A 150 6.39 -17.83 18.61
C GLU A 150 6.11 -16.44 19.22
N GLN A 151 5.91 -15.42 18.38
CA GLN A 151 5.63 -14.04 18.79
C GLN A 151 4.29 -13.91 19.53
N ILE A 152 3.24 -14.52 19.01
CA ILE A 152 1.89 -14.54 19.61
C ILE A 152 1.90 -15.27 20.97
N THR A 153 2.63 -16.38 21.08
CA THR A 153 2.80 -17.10 22.36
C THR A 153 3.50 -16.24 23.41
N SER A 154 4.40 -15.35 22.99
CA SER A 154 5.02 -14.34 23.85
C SER A 154 4.12 -13.15 24.20
N SER A 155 2.81 -13.23 23.91
CA SER A 155 1.80 -12.18 24.13
C SER A 155 1.98 -10.93 23.28
N GLU A 156 2.64 -11.03 22.14
CA GLU A 156 2.77 -9.94 21.18
C GLU A 156 1.89 -10.19 19.95
N SER A 157 0.81 -9.40 19.83
CA SER A 157 -0.24 -9.56 18.81
C SER A 157 -0.44 -8.33 17.92
N PHE A 158 0.42 -7.32 18.05
CA PHE A 158 0.29 -6.04 17.38
C PHE A 158 0.21 -6.16 15.85
N PHE A 159 -0.81 -5.52 15.25
CA PHE A 159 -1.04 -5.41 13.80
C PHE A 159 -1.32 -6.74 13.07
N PHE A 160 -1.34 -7.89 13.75
CA PHE A 160 -1.72 -9.15 13.11
C PHE A 160 -3.20 -9.10 12.71
N ASP A 161 -3.49 -9.43 11.44
CA ASP A 161 -4.85 -9.43 10.93
C ASP A 161 -5.49 -10.81 11.05
N GLN A 162 -6.28 -11.00 12.11
CA GLN A 162 -6.99 -12.24 12.38
C GLN A 162 -7.96 -12.64 11.28
N SER A 163 -8.50 -11.67 10.52
CA SER A 163 -9.42 -11.95 9.41
C SER A 163 -8.70 -12.56 8.20
N MET A 164 -7.38 -12.41 8.15
CA MET A 164 -6.50 -12.88 7.08
C MET A 164 -5.66 -14.08 7.52
N VAL A 165 -6.02 -14.75 8.63
CA VAL A 165 -5.37 -16.00 9.04
C VAL A 165 -5.45 -16.97 7.87
N ILE A 166 -4.27 -17.27 7.30
CA ILE A 166 -4.12 -18.10 6.11
C ILE A 166 -4.87 -19.40 6.38
N SER A 167 -5.67 -19.87 5.42
CA SER A 167 -6.34 -21.17 5.50
C SER A 167 -5.39 -22.35 5.79
N ASN A 168 -4.08 -22.13 5.59
CA ASN A 168 -3.00 -23.09 5.85
C ASN A 168 -2.38 -22.94 7.25
N CYS A 169 -2.50 -21.78 7.92
CA CYS A 169 -2.14 -21.68 9.33
C CYS A 169 -3.31 -22.34 10.12
N LYS A 170 -3.02 -23.48 10.74
CA LYS A 170 -3.93 -24.42 11.43
C LYS A 170 -5.02 -23.78 12.33
N PRO A 171 -6.09 -24.53 12.69
CA PRO A 171 -7.06 -24.14 13.73
C PRO A 171 -6.43 -23.68 15.06
N GLU A 172 -5.23 -24.16 15.36
CA GLU A 172 -4.42 -23.77 16.53
C GLU A 172 -4.18 -22.24 16.58
N MET A 173 -3.86 -21.59 15.45
CA MET A 173 -3.63 -20.14 15.44
C MET A 173 -4.91 -19.34 15.66
N GLN A 174 -6.04 -19.80 15.11
CA GLN A 174 -7.34 -19.17 15.34
C GLN A 174 -7.69 -19.21 16.84
N SER A 175 -7.52 -20.36 17.48
CA SER A 175 -7.74 -20.50 18.92
C SER A 175 -6.78 -19.63 19.76
N MET A 176 -5.52 -19.49 19.35
CA MET A 176 -4.57 -18.59 20.01
C MET A 176 -4.99 -17.12 19.90
N PHE A 177 -5.40 -16.67 18.71
CA PHE A 177 -5.89 -15.31 18.50
C PHE A 177 -7.17 -15.00 19.28
N GLU A 178 -8.11 -15.94 19.34
CA GLU A 178 -9.31 -15.82 20.18
C GLU A 178 -8.97 -15.72 21.66
N THR A 179 -8.03 -16.55 22.13
CA THR A 179 -7.56 -16.53 23.52
C THR A 179 -6.91 -15.20 23.86
N LEU A 180 -6.02 -14.69 23.00
CA LEU A 180 -5.39 -13.39 23.18
C LEU A 180 -6.40 -12.26 23.15
N ARG A 181 -7.34 -12.27 22.20
CA ARG A 181 -8.42 -11.28 22.13
C ARG A 181 -9.22 -11.24 23.43
N ASN A 182 -9.55 -12.40 24.01
CA ASN A 182 -10.26 -12.48 25.28
C ASN A 182 -9.43 -11.93 26.45
N ILE A 183 -8.10 -12.15 26.45
CA ILE A 183 -7.19 -11.58 27.43
C ILE A 183 -7.10 -10.05 27.27
N GLU A 184 -6.93 -9.57 26.04
CA GLU A 184 -6.87 -8.15 25.71
C GLU A 184 -8.14 -7.43 26.14
N LEU A 185 -9.33 -7.96 25.81
CA LEU A 185 -10.62 -7.39 26.21
C LEU A 185 -10.76 -7.24 27.73
N ARG A 186 -10.22 -8.17 28.51
CA ARG A 186 -10.23 -8.08 29.98
C ARG A 186 -9.27 -7.01 30.52
N ARG A 187 -8.20 -6.70 29.78
CA ARG A 187 -7.18 -5.70 30.11
C ARG A 187 -7.52 -4.30 29.60
N MET A 188 -8.51 -4.16 28.71
CA MET A 188 -9.01 -2.87 28.21
C MET A 188 -9.83 -2.15 29.28
N LYS A 189 -9.16 -1.63 30.31
CA LYS A 189 -9.73 -0.72 31.29
C LYS A 189 -8.94 0.58 31.25
N PRO A 190 -9.52 1.68 30.75
CA PRO A 190 -8.92 2.99 30.89
C PRO A 190 -9.00 3.39 32.37
N VAL A 191 -7.95 4.06 32.82
CA VAL A 191 -7.81 4.47 34.22
C VAL A 191 -8.02 5.97 34.30
N ILE A 192 -8.93 6.42 35.16
CA ILE A 192 -9.16 7.85 35.40
C ILE A 192 -8.05 8.36 36.34
N CYS A 193 -7.35 9.40 35.92
CA CYS A 193 -6.27 10.04 36.66
C CYS A 193 -6.55 11.54 36.74
N GLY A 194 -7.28 11.96 37.79
CA GLY A 194 -7.72 13.35 37.95
C GLY A 194 -8.64 13.78 36.81
N ASP A 195 -8.29 14.88 36.11
CA ASP A 195 -9.06 15.42 34.98
C ASP A 195 -8.74 14.76 33.63
N THR A 196 -7.97 13.67 33.65
CA THR A 196 -7.56 12.94 32.44
C THR A 196 -7.86 11.46 32.56
N ILE A 197 -7.98 10.81 31.41
CA ILE A 197 -8.18 9.37 31.30
C ILE A 197 -6.99 8.77 30.57
N ASN A 198 -6.29 7.83 31.21
CA ASN A 198 -5.20 7.10 30.60
C ASN A 198 -5.77 6.03 29.66
N ILE A 199 -5.45 6.17 28.37
CA ILE A 199 -5.91 5.30 27.29
C ILE A 199 -4.76 4.49 26.67
N ALA A 200 -3.58 4.46 27.30
CA ALA A 200 -2.42 3.72 26.81
C ALA A 200 -2.72 2.22 26.59
N SER A 201 -3.54 1.61 27.45
CA SER A 201 -3.99 0.22 27.31
C SER A 201 -4.78 -0.04 26.03
N LEU A 202 -5.55 0.94 25.55
CA LEU A 202 -6.33 0.79 24.33
C LEU A 202 -5.44 0.76 23.09
N TRP A 203 -4.35 1.55 23.09
CA TRP A 203 -3.35 1.50 22.02
C TRP A 203 -2.59 0.18 21.95
N SER A 204 -2.50 -0.56 23.06
CA SER A 204 -1.86 -1.88 23.12
C SER A 204 -2.67 -3.05 22.57
N THR A 205 -3.83 -2.78 21.98
CA THR A 205 -4.75 -3.81 21.47
C THR A 205 -5.17 -3.47 20.05
N GLU A 206 -5.41 -4.49 19.21
CA GLU A 206 -5.77 -4.24 17.81
C GLU A 206 -7.07 -3.45 17.67
N ILE A 207 -8.11 -3.84 18.42
CA ILE A 207 -9.42 -3.23 18.33
C ILE A 207 -9.41 -1.82 18.94
N GLY A 208 -8.79 -1.65 20.11
CA GLY A 208 -8.66 -0.34 20.75
C GLY A 208 -7.86 0.64 19.89
N ARG A 209 -6.74 0.20 19.30
CA ARG A 209 -5.92 1.00 18.38
C ARG A 209 -6.69 1.43 17.14
N ARG A 210 -7.44 0.52 16.50
CA ARG A 210 -8.27 0.86 15.33
C ARG A 210 -9.34 1.88 15.69
N ALA A 211 -10.07 1.65 16.78
CA ALA A 211 -11.14 2.56 17.21
C ALA A 211 -10.61 3.96 17.58
N LEU A 212 -9.48 4.03 18.29
CA LEU A 212 -8.85 5.32 18.61
C LEU A 212 -8.35 6.04 17.35
N ALA A 213 -7.75 5.32 16.41
CA ALA A 213 -7.31 5.88 15.14
C ALA A 213 -8.48 6.39 14.29
N GLU A 214 -9.58 5.64 14.20
CA GLU A 214 -10.81 6.03 13.49
C GLU A 214 -11.47 7.26 14.11
N LEU A 215 -11.46 7.37 15.44
CA LEU A 215 -11.99 8.51 16.17
C LEU A 215 -11.04 9.72 16.18
N GLY A 216 -9.84 9.59 15.61
CA GLY A 216 -8.87 10.69 15.57
C GLY A 216 -8.34 11.07 16.95
N VAL A 217 -8.27 10.13 17.89
CA VAL A 217 -7.69 10.38 19.22
C VAL A 217 -6.17 10.47 19.11
N LYS A 218 -5.58 11.45 19.79
CA LYS A 218 -4.13 11.68 19.83
C LYS A 218 -3.58 11.44 21.23
N GLY A 219 -2.40 10.83 21.30
CA GLY A 219 -1.66 10.65 22.54
C GLY A 219 -2.21 9.54 23.44
N LYS A 220 -1.62 9.40 24.62
CA LYS A 220 -1.94 8.32 25.59
C LYS A 220 -2.87 8.75 26.71
N GLN A 221 -3.26 10.03 26.75
CA GLN A 221 -4.12 10.62 27.75
C GLN A 221 -5.22 11.42 27.07
N LEU A 222 -6.44 11.30 27.58
CA LEU A 222 -7.63 11.96 27.06
C LEU A 222 -8.18 12.91 28.12
N PRO A 223 -8.57 14.14 27.79
CA PRO A 223 -9.30 15.00 28.73
C PRO A 223 -10.63 14.35 29.17
N LEU A 224 -11.04 14.54 30.42
CA LEU A 224 -12.32 14.00 30.90
C LEU A 224 -13.53 14.52 30.09
N SER A 225 -13.42 15.71 29.49
CA SER A 225 -14.44 16.27 28.57
C SER A 225 -14.68 15.41 27.33
N GLU A 226 -13.73 14.57 26.95
CA GLU A 226 -13.81 13.69 25.78
C GLU A 226 -14.14 12.23 26.17
N ALA A 227 -14.55 11.97 27.41
CA ALA A 227 -14.90 10.63 27.91
C ALA A 227 -15.96 9.90 27.05
N SER A 228 -16.76 10.63 26.28
CA SER A 228 -17.73 10.07 25.33
C SER A 228 -17.09 9.15 24.28
N VAL A 229 -15.84 9.40 23.88
CA VAL A 229 -15.06 8.53 22.98
C VAL A 229 -15.00 7.11 23.51
N LEU A 230 -14.78 6.97 24.81
CA LEU A 230 -14.67 5.67 25.45
C LEU A 230 -15.97 4.86 25.40
N SER A 231 -17.12 5.54 25.44
CA SER A 231 -18.43 4.90 25.29
C SER A 231 -18.66 4.38 23.85
N VAL A 232 -18.10 5.06 22.85
CA VAL A 232 -18.12 4.59 21.44
C VAL A 232 -17.28 3.34 21.31
N ILE A 233 -16.08 3.35 21.88
CA ILE A 233 -15.16 2.20 21.88
C ILE A 233 -15.79 0.99 22.59
N GLN A 234 -16.39 1.18 23.77
CA GLN A 234 -17.10 0.11 24.47
C GLN A 234 -18.23 -0.50 23.65
N ARG A 235 -19.00 0.33 22.93
CA ARG A 235 -20.06 -0.13 22.05
C ARG A 235 -19.50 -0.94 20.88
N MET A 236 -18.40 -0.51 20.28
CA MET A 236 -17.71 -1.27 19.23
C MET A 236 -17.17 -2.61 19.74
N LEU A 237 -16.75 -2.67 21.01
CA LEU A 237 -16.24 -3.87 21.66
C LEU A 237 -17.33 -4.80 22.19
N GLY A 238 -18.59 -4.37 22.23
CA GLY A 238 -19.69 -5.13 22.83
C GLY A 238 -19.57 -5.31 24.35
N MET A 239 -18.85 -4.41 25.04
CA MET A 239 -18.64 -4.47 26.49
C MET A 239 -19.78 -3.75 27.24
N GLN A 240 -20.17 -4.29 28.41
CA GLN A 240 -21.01 -3.57 29.37
C GLN A 240 -20.15 -2.56 30.16
N SER A 241 -20.76 -1.42 30.50
CA SER A 241 -20.08 -0.24 31.04
C SER A 241 -19.66 -0.41 32.51
N ASP A 242 -18.51 -1.04 32.74
CA ASP A 242 -17.86 -1.10 34.06
C ASP A 242 -16.57 -0.26 34.04
N TRP A 243 -16.74 1.05 34.22
CA TRP A 243 -15.60 1.95 34.48
C TRP A 243 -15.28 1.89 35.98
N HIS A 244 -14.02 1.67 36.34
CA HIS A 244 -13.59 1.73 37.73
C HIS A 244 -12.89 3.07 38.00
N ASP A 245 -13.40 3.80 38.98
CA ASP A 245 -12.58 4.75 39.74
C ASP A 245 -11.60 3.91 40.56
N GLU A 246 -10.32 3.85 40.18
CA GLU A 246 -9.32 3.15 40.97
C GLU A 246 -8.48 4.12 41.79
N SER A 247 -8.89 4.27 43.05
CA SER A 247 -7.98 4.58 44.14
C SER A 247 -7.01 3.43 44.49
N GLN A 248 -6.93 2.31 43.74
CA GLN A 248 -6.11 1.13 44.13
C GLN A 248 -5.56 0.21 43.00
N SER A 249 -5.09 0.69 41.84
CA SER A 249 -4.18 -0.14 41.01
C SER A 249 -2.83 0.55 40.81
N THR A 250 -1.81 -0.04 41.43
CA THR A 250 -0.41 0.41 41.37
C THR A 250 0.41 -0.40 40.36
N GLU A 251 -0.24 -1.22 39.54
CA GLU A 251 0.46 -1.87 38.43
C GLU A 251 0.56 -0.88 37.27
N THR A 252 1.70 -0.17 37.24
CA THR A 252 2.24 0.41 36.01
C THR A 252 2.48 -0.75 35.05
N GLN A 253 1.44 -1.23 34.35
CA GLN A 253 1.61 -2.18 33.27
C GLN A 253 2.39 -1.46 32.18
N GLU A 254 3.67 -1.79 32.06
CA GLU A 254 4.45 -1.41 30.88
C GLU A 254 3.79 -2.06 29.66
N TYR A 255 3.08 -1.26 28.89
CA TYR A 255 2.49 -1.70 27.64
C TYR A 255 3.62 -2.06 26.67
N ALA A 256 3.67 -3.32 26.24
CA ALA A 256 4.66 -3.80 25.30
C ALA A 256 4.57 -3.02 23.98
N ASN A 257 5.71 -2.70 23.38
CA ASN A 257 5.77 -2.17 22.02
C ASN A 257 5.93 -3.33 21.03
N PRO A 258 5.53 -3.15 19.76
CA PRO A 258 5.86 -4.11 18.71
C PRO A 258 7.37 -4.35 18.66
N SER A 259 7.79 -5.61 18.62
CA SER A 259 9.20 -5.99 18.57
C SER A 259 9.82 -5.69 17.20
N ASN A 260 9.01 -5.71 16.14
CA ASN A 260 9.41 -5.21 14.83
C ASN A 260 9.53 -3.68 14.86
N CYS A 261 10.73 -3.15 14.62
CA CYS A 261 11.04 -1.72 14.74
C CYS A 261 10.21 -0.82 13.81
N MET A 262 9.86 -1.30 12.60
CA MET A 262 9.03 -0.53 11.67
C MET A 262 7.59 -0.40 12.18
N TYR A 263 7.06 -1.46 12.79
CA TYR A 263 5.72 -1.44 13.39
C TYR A 263 5.69 -0.67 14.72
N SER A 264 6.80 -0.65 15.46
CA SER A 264 6.97 0.23 16.62
C SER A 264 6.91 1.70 16.22
N LEU A 265 7.64 2.09 15.16
CA LEU A 265 7.60 3.44 14.61
C LEU A 265 6.21 3.78 14.05
N LEU A 266 5.56 2.84 13.37
CA LEU A 266 4.18 2.99 12.90
C LEU A 266 3.21 3.25 14.05
N LEU A 267 3.29 2.48 15.14
CA LEU A 267 2.43 2.66 16.31
C LEU A 267 2.62 4.04 16.93
N ALA A 268 3.87 4.47 17.12
CA ALA A 268 4.17 5.81 17.62
C ALA A 268 3.58 6.90 16.69
N SER A 269 3.79 6.75 15.39
CA SER A 269 3.27 7.70 14.38
C SER A 269 1.74 7.76 14.35
N ILE A 270 1.06 6.64 14.58
CA ILE A 270 -0.42 6.58 14.71
C ILE A 270 -0.87 7.33 15.97
N ILE A 271 -0.22 7.10 17.11
CA ILE A 271 -0.56 7.72 18.40
C ILE A 271 -0.35 9.23 18.34
N ASP A 272 0.75 9.68 17.76
CA ASP A 272 1.11 11.11 17.68
C ASP A 272 0.45 11.83 16.50
N GLN A 273 -0.21 11.06 15.62
CA GLN A 273 -0.79 11.49 14.36
C GLN A 273 0.23 12.20 13.46
N ASP A 274 1.46 11.66 13.40
CA ASP A 274 2.54 12.19 12.57
C ASP A 274 2.31 11.79 11.10
N GLN A 275 1.68 12.69 10.36
CA GLN A 275 1.30 12.46 8.97
C GLN A 275 2.50 12.18 8.05
N GLU A 276 3.66 12.84 8.25
CA GLU A 276 4.84 12.64 7.40
C GLU A 276 5.44 11.26 7.68
N ALA A 277 5.56 10.87 8.95
CA ALA A 277 6.04 9.55 9.32
C ALA A 277 5.11 8.44 8.79
N LEU A 278 3.79 8.57 8.97
CA LEU A 278 2.78 7.63 8.44
C LEU A 278 2.90 7.46 6.92
N ARG A 279 3.06 8.58 6.20
CA ARG A 279 3.26 8.59 4.75
C ARG A 279 4.57 7.90 4.37
N SER A 280 5.67 8.22 5.05
CA SER A 280 7.00 7.67 4.75
C SER A 280 7.09 6.15 4.96
N LEU A 281 6.32 5.62 5.91
CA LEU A 281 6.21 4.18 6.17
C LEU A 281 5.34 3.47 5.15
N GLY A 282 4.29 4.13 4.66
CA GLY A 282 3.44 3.62 3.57
C GLY A 282 2.52 2.46 3.94
N SER A 283 2.32 2.18 5.25
CA SER A 283 1.55 1.02 5.72
C SER A 283 0.04 1.19 5.53
N ARG A 284 -0.66 0.08 5.26
CA ARG A 284 -2.13 0.06 5.22
C ARG A 284 -2.79 0.43 6.55
N HIS A 285 -2.13 0.17 7.67
CA HIS A 285 -2.71 0.41 8.98
C HIS A 285 -2.76 1.90 9.37
N ALA A 286 -2.11 2.79 8.60
CA ALA A 286 -2.16 4.23 8.80
C ALA A 286 -3.45 4.87 8.27
N VAL A 287 -4.23 4.17 7.44
CA VAL A 287 -5.37 4.74 6.72
C VAL A 287 -6.43 5.30 7.65
N PHE A 288 -6.72 4.62 8.76
CA PHE A 288 -7.70 5.09 9.74
C PHE A 288 -7.31 6.45 10.34
N THR A 289 -6.05 6.60 10.75
CA THR A 289 -5.52 7.87 11.26
C THR A 289 -5.53 8.96 10.18
N LEU A 290 -5.16 8.62 8.93
CA LEU A 290 -5.20 9.57 7.82
C LEU A 290 -6.63 10.01 7.49
N ASN A 291 -7.63 9.11 7.56
CA ASN A 291 -9.03 9.47 7.38
C ASN A 291 -9.47 10.51 8.40
N ALA A 292 -9.16 10.28 9.69
CA ALA A 292 -9.51 11.22 10.75
C ALA A 292 -8.79 12.58 10.60
N LEU A 293 -7.50 12.57 10.23
CA LEU A 293 -6.76 13.79 9.91
C LEU A 293 -7.37 14.54 8.71
N LEU A 294 -7.78 13.82 7.67
CA LEU A 294 -8.39 14.40 6.49
C LEU A 294 -9.74 15.05 6.81
N ASP A 295 -10.62 14.38 7.54
CA ASP A 295 -11.89 14.94 8.01
C ASP A 295 -11.65 16.20 8.88
N ASN A 296 -10.64 16.20 9.75
CA ASN A 296 -10.25 17.38 10.54
C ASN A 296 -9.75 18.54 9.65
N HIS A 297 -8.94 18.26 8.63
CA HIS A 297 -8.47 19.28 7.70
C HIS A 297 -9.57 19.85 6.82
N ILE A 298 -10.56 19.03 6.44
CA ILE A 298 -11.75 19.49 5.73
C ILE A 298 -12.57 20.43 6.62
N ALA A 299 -12.89 20.03 7.85
CA ALA A 299 -13.63 20.87 8.78
C ALA A 299 -12.91 22.21 9.06
N GLY A 300 -11.59 22.16 9.20
CA GLY A 300 -10.75 23.36 9.34
C GLY A 300 -10.85 24.27 8.12
N TYR A 301 -10.71 23.73 6.91
CA TYR A 301 -10.82 24.50 5.67
C TYR A 301 -12.22 25.04 5.42
N GLU A 302 -13.29 24.29 5.71
CA GLU A 302 -14.67 24.77 5.59
C GLU A 302 -14.98 25.91 6.58
N THR A 303 -14.26 25.97 7.70
CA THR A 303 -14.44 27.04 8.70
C THR A 303 -13.67 28.31 8.34
N THR A 304 -12.43 28.19 7.85
CA THR A 304 -11.52 29.33 7.64
C THR A 304 -11.35 29.74 6.18
N GLU A 305 -11.59 28.82 5.24
CA GLU A 305 -11.25 28.87 3.81
C GLU A 305 -9.81 29.33 3.53
N SER A 306 -8.89 29.09 4.48
CA SER A 306 -7.53 29.59 4.41
C SER A 306 -6.67 28.78 3.43
N SER A 307 -5.69 29.44 2.80
CA SER A 307 -4.72 28.74 1.93
C SER A 307 -3.88 27.71 2.68
N ASP A 308 -3.63 27.93 3.98
CA ASP A 308 -2.83 26.99 4.78
C ASP A 308 -3.62 25.73 5.13
N ASP A 309 -4.91 25.87 5.46
CA ASP A 309 -5.77 24.71 5.71
C ASP A 309 -6.05 23.94 4.42
N TYR A 310 -6.17 24.63 3.28
CA TYR A 310 -6.20 23.98 1.97
C TYR A 310 -4.94 23.16 1.69
N ARG A 311 -3.75 23.69 2.00
CA ARG A 311 -2.48 22.95 1.81
C ARG A 311 -2.43 21.70 2.68
N LYS A 312 -2.89 21.76 3.93
CA LYS A 312 -2.97 20.58 4.82
C LYS A 312 -3.90 19.52 4.26
N LEU A 313 -5.09 19.93 3.78
CA LEU A 313 -6.04 19.04 3.11
C LEU A 313 -5.41 18.35 1.91
N VAL A 314 -4.82 19.11 0.98
CA VAL A 314 -4.19 18.55 -0.23
C VAL A 314 -3.01 17.64 0.13
N TYR A 315 -2.22 18.00 1.14
CA TYR A 315 -1.13 17.19 1.66
C TYR A 315 -1.65 15.85 2.22
N CYS A 316 -2.78 15.85 2.93
CA CYS A 316 -3.43 14.63 3.44
C CYS A 316 -4.04 13.76 2.34
N VAL A 317 -4.68 14.36 1.34
CA VAL A 317 -5.11 13.65 0.13
C VAL A 317 -3.91 12.96 -0.55
N ASN A 318 -2.76 13.64 -0.65
CA ASN A 318 -1.56 13.04 -1.22
C ASN A 318 -0.98 11.91 -0.35
N SER A 319 -1.07 11.99 0.98
CA SER A 319 -0.70 10.87 1.87
C SER A 319 -1.51 9.61 1.54
N HIS A 320 -2.82 9.72 1.27
CA HIS A 320 -3.62 8.57 0.81
C HIS A 320 -3.16 7.99 -0.53
N VAL A 321 -2.73 8.83 -1.47
CA VAL A 321 -2.21 8.41 -2.77
C VAL A 321 -0.87 7.68 -2.65
N VAL A 322 -0.04 8.10 -1.69
CA VAL A 322 1.22 7.43 -1.37
C VAL A 322 0.95 6.08 -0.74
N ILE A 323 0.08 5.98 0.27
CA ILE A 323 -0.24 4.70 0.91
C ILE A 323 -0.97 3.74 -0.06
N ARG A 324 -1.91 4.28 -0.84
CA ARG A 324 -2.62 3.64 -1.95
C ARG A 324 -3.37 2.36 -1.63
N THR A 325 -3.98 2.29 -0.46
CA THR A 325 -4.78 1.12 -0.10
C THR A 325 -6.22 1.26 -0.59
N GLN A 326 -6.90 0.14 -0.78
CA GLN A 326 -8.29 0.13 -1.28
C GLN A 326 -9.24 0.91 -0.34
N GLU A 327 -8.99 0.89 0.97
CA GLU A 327 -9.78 1.60 1.97
C GLU A 327 -9.73 3.13 1.78
N SER A 328 -8.65 3.66 1.20
CA SER A 328 -8.55 5.09 0.87
C SER A 328 -9.51 5.52 -0.25
N VAL A 329 -9.96 4.59 -1.11
CA VAL A 329 -10.89 4.91 -2.21
C VAL A 329 -12.24 5.37 -1.65
N ALA A 330 -12.69 4.83 -0.52
CA ALA A 330 -13.97 5.18 0.07
C ALA A 330 -14.02 6.66 0.51
N ILE A 331 -13.00 7.12 1.27
CA ILE A 331 -12.94 8.51 1.72
C ILE A 331 -12.75 9.47 0.54
N LEU A 332 -11.87 9.15 -0.41
CA LEU A 332 -11.65 10.00 -1.59
C LEU A 332 -12.90 10.06 -2.48
N GLY A 333 -13.66 8.97 -2.58
CA GLY A 333 -14.94 8.94 -3.28
C GLY A 333 -16.04 9.77 -2.60
N LYS A 334 -16.04 9.86 -1.26
CA LYS A 334 -16.90 10.80 -0.52
C LYS A 334 -16.52 12.24 -0.87
N LEU A 335 -15.22 12.59 -0.83
CA LEU A 335 -14.74 13.94 -1.15
C LEU A 335 -15.03 14.35 -2.59
N ALA A 336 -14.88 13.42 -3.54
CA ALA A 336 -15.15 13.66 -4.95
C ALA A 336 -16.64 13.92 -5.27
N LYS A 337 -17.53 13.77 -4.28
CA LYS A 337 -18.97 14.05 -4.37
C LYS A 337 -19.41 15.28 -3.57
N MET A 338 -18.47 15.99 -2.93
CA MET A 338 -18.75 17.24 -2.24
C MET A 338 -19.12 18.37 -3.23
N GLU A 339 -19.63 19.48 -2.71
CA GLU A 339 -20.02 20.63 -3.55
C GLU A 339 -18.82 21.50 -3.95
N ASP A 340 -17.81 21.64 -3.08
CA ASP A 340 -16.64 22.47 -3.35
C ASP A 340 -15.68 21.82 -4.37
N ALA A 341 -15.59 22.42 -5.56
CA ALA A 341 -14.68 22.01 -6.63
C ALA A 341 -13.20 21.97 -6.18
N ARG A 342 -12.79 22.81 -5.23
CA ARG A 342 -11.41 22.83 -4.69
C ARG A 342 -11.08 21.57 -3.90
N ILE A 343 -12.07 20.90 -3.31
CA ILE A 343 -11.92 19.62 -2.61
C ILE A 343 -12.12 18.47 -3.60
N VAL A 344 -13.15 18.58 -4.45
CA VAL A 344 -13.53 17.54 -5.42
C VAL A 344 -12.43 17.26 -6.43
N THR A 345 -11.83 18.29 -7.03
CA THR A 345 -10.83 18.12 -8.09
C THR A 345 -9.57 17.38 -7.59
N PRO A 346 -8.94 17.76 -6.46
CA PRO A 346 -7.84 16.98 -5.89
C PRO A 346 -8.22 15.54 -5.52
N ALA A 347 -9.43 15.30 -5.01
CA ALA A 347 -9.90 13.95 -4.70
C ALA A 347 -10.04 13.08 -5.96
N ILE A 348 -10.58 13.64 -7.06
CA ILE A 348 -10.65 12.97 -8.36
C ILE A 348 -9.25 12.67 -8.92
N VAL A 349 -8.33 13.63 -8.83
CA VAL A 349 -6.94 13.42 -9.26
C VAL A 349 -6.29 12.33 -8.40
N ALA A 350 -6.52 12.32 -7.09
CA ALA A 350 -6.02 11.28 -6.20
C ALA A 350 -6.58 9.90 -6.57
N LEU A 351 -7.88 9.78 -6.84
CA LEU A 351 -8.52 8.54 -7.31
C LEU A 351 -7.86 8.00 -8.60
N SER A 352 -7.33 8.86 -9.47
CA SER A 352 -6.62 8.43 -10.68
C SER A 352 -5.34 7.61 -10.41
N GLY A 353 -4.82 7.65 -9.19
CA GLY A 353 -3.67 6.86 -8.74
C GLY A 353 -4.03 5.44 -8.29
N PHE A 354 -5.32 5.10 -8.15
CA PHE A 354 -5.79 3.81 -7.65
C PHE A 354 -6.22 2.91 -8.81
N TYR A 355 -5.41 1.91 -9.14
CA TYR A 355 -5.67 0.97 -10.24
C TYR A 355 -6.55 -0.19 -9.80
N HIS A 356 -7.73 0.12 -9.28
CA HIS A 356 -8.67 -0.84 -8.72
C HIS A 356 -10.10 -0.57 -9.20
N GLU A 357 -10.91 -1.63 -9.30
CA GLU A 357 -12.32 -1.56 -9.73
C GLU A 357 -13.14 -0.55 -8.92
N SER A 358 -12.89 -0.47 -7.61
CA SER A 358 -13.57 0.48 -6.72
C SER A 358 -13.37 1.94 -7.16
N ALA A 359 -12.15 2.33 -7.55
CA ALA A 359 -11.86 3.69 -8.01
C ALA A 359 -12.50 3.96 -9.38
N VAL A 360 -12.48 2.97 -10.28
CA VAL A 360 -13.17 3.02 -11.56
C VAL A 360 -14.66 3.23 -11.37
N SER A 361 -15.29 2.48 -10.46
CA SER A 361 -16.72 2.61 -10.14
C SER A 361 -17.06 4.02 -9.69
N VAL A 362 -16.30 4.58 -8.75
CA VAL A 362 -16.50 5.93 -8.23
C VAL A 362 -16.40 6.97 -9.34
N LEU A 363 -15.39 6.87 -10.22
CA LEU A 363 -15.20 7.82 -11.32
C LEU A 363 -16.29 7.70 -12.39
N ILE A 364 -16.74 6.48 -12.71
CA ILE A 364 -17.87 6.25 -13.61
C ILE A 364 -19.13 6.92 -13.04
N ASP A 365 -19.42 6.72 -11.76
CA ASP A 365 -20.57 7.35 -11.10
C ASP A 365 -20.53 8.87 -11.20
N ILE A 366 -19.36 9.48 -10.92
CA ILE A 366 -19.18 10.93 -11.02
C ILE A 366 -19.39 11.41 -12.45
N VAL A 367 -18.78 10.76 -13.46
CA VAL A 367 -18.95 11.10 -14.88
C VAL A 367 -20.43 11.05 -15.28
N CYS A 368 -21.17 10.05 -14.79
CA CYS A 368 -22.56 9.84 -15.13
C CYS A 368 -23.52 10.80 -14.43
N GLN A 369 -23.14 11.37 -13.29
CA GLN A 369 -24.03 12.22 -12.47
C GLN A 369 -23.70 13.71 -12.59
N THR A 370 -22.44 14.06 -12.85
CA THR A 370 -22.00 15.46 -12.82
C THR A 370 -22.51 16.28 -14.02
N ARG A 371 -22.87 17.53 -13.74
CA ARG A 371 -23.17 18.56 -14.75
C ARG A 371 -22.04 19.59 -14.87
N THR A 372 -21.10 19.59 -13.92
CA THR A 372 -20.00 20.54 -13.88
C THR A 372 -18.92 20.10 -14.86
N ARG A 373 -18.60 20.97 -15.82
CA ARG A 373 -17.61 20.66 -16.87
C ARG A 373 -16.22 20.36 -16.30
N GLU A 374 -15.77 21.12 -15.31
CA GLU A 374 -14.47 20.90 -14.66
C GLU A 374 -14.38 19.50 -14.04
N ILE A 375 -15.36 19.13 -13.22
CA ILE A 375 -15.46 17.81 -12.58
C ILE A 375 -15.55 16.70 -13.63
N LEU A 376 -16.32 16.91 -14.70
CA LEU A 376 -16.43 15.95 -15.80
C LEU A 376 -15.07 15.74 -16.51
N ASP A 377 -14.38 16.81 -16.87
CA ASP A 377 -13.10 16.76 -17.58
C ASP A 377 -12.00 16.14 -16.70
N ALA A 378 -11.97 16.46 -15.40
CA ALA A 378 -11.10 15.84 -14.41
C ALA A 378 -11.37 14.33 -14.25
N SER A 379 -12.64 13.94 -14.12
CA SER A 379 -13.03 12.53 -13.94
C SER A 379 -12.74 11.69 -15.18
N LEU A 380 -12.98 12.22 -16.38
CA LEU A 380 -12.61 11.56 -17.63
C LEU A 380 -11.10 11.38 -17.75
N SER A 381 -10.32 12.39 -17.38
CA SER A 381 -8.85 12.32 -17.39
C SER A 381 -8.33 11.29 -16.38
N ALA A 382 -8.91 11.26 -15.17
CA ALA A 382 -8.61 10.27 -14.14
C ALA A 382 -8.93 8.84 -14.62
N LEU A 383 -10.09 8.65 -15.25
CA LEU A 383 -10.49 7.36 -15.81
C LEU A 383 -9.56 6.94 -16.96
N GLU A 384 -9.20 7.87 -17.86
CA GLU A 384 -8.21 7.63 -18.93
C GLU A 384 -6.83 7.25 -18.38
N ASN A 385 -6.46 7.66 -17.17
CA ASN A 385 -5.24 7.23 -16.52
C ASN A 385 -5.34 5.78 -15.99
N ILE A 386 -6.43 5.45 -15.29
CA ILE A 386 -6.61 4.13 -14.68
C ILE A 386 -6.70 3.03 -15.74
N VAL A 387 -7.44 3.27 -16.84
CA VAL A 387 -7.65 2.29 -17.91
C VAL A 387 -6.38 1.86 -18.64
N LYS A 388 -5.27 2.60 -18.49
CA LYS A 388 -3.96 2.21 -19.04
C LYS A 388 -3.34 1.03 -18.30
N LYS A 389 -3.72 0.82 -17.03
CA LYS A 389 -3.12 -0.17 -16.13
C LYS A 389 -4.11 -1.15 -15.51
N SER A 390 -5.42 -0.88 -15.54
CA SER A 390 -6.46 -1.81 -15.07
C SER A 390 -7.32 -2.31 -16.24
N PRO A 391 -7.16 -3.58 -16.67
CA PRO A 391 -8.00 -4.17 -17.72
C PRO A 391 -9.47 -4.31 -17.28
N GLU A 392 -9.74 -4.50 -15.99
CA GLU A 392 -11.08 -4.67 -15.40
C GLU A 392 -11.98 -3.45 -15.69
N ALA A 393 -11.36 -2.26 -15.79
CA ALA A 393 -12.04 -1.03 -16.13
C ALA A 393 -12.83 -1.13 -17.45
N ARG A 394 -12.39 -1.97 -18.40
CA ARG A 394 -13.07 -2.16 -19.69
C ARG A 394 -14.47 -2.72 -19.49
N TYR A 395 -14.58 -3.76 -18.66
CA TYR A 395 -15.84 -4.42 -18.36
C TYR A 395 -16.80 -3.47 -17.64
N MET A 396 -16.30 -2.74 -16.65
CA MET A 396 -17.10 -1.79 -15.87
C MET A 396 -17.64 -0.64 -16.73
N ILE A 397 -16.79 -0.04 -17.56
CA ILE A 397 -17.20 1.01 -18.50
C ILE A 397 -18.25 0.47 -19.48
N HIS A 398 -18.04 -0.73 -20.02
CA HIS A 398 -19.00 -1.36 -20.92
C HIS A 398 -20.37 -1.60 -20.24
N ALA A 399 -20.38 -2.03 -18.98
CA ALA A 399 -21.61 -2.19 -18.19
C ALA A 399 -22.34 -0.85 -18.03
N ALA A 400 -21.63 0.22 -17.65
CA ALA A 400 -22.19 1.56 -17.50
C ALA A 400 -22.72 2.17 -18.82
N LEU A 401 -22.18 1.76 -19.98
CA LEU A 401 -22.68 2.19 -21.29
C LEU A 401 -24.03 1.58 -21.67
N ARG A 402 -24.49 0.53 -20.97
CA ARG A 402 -25.81 -0.10 -21.19
C ARG A 402 -26.93 0.68 -20.52
N SER A 403 -26.63 1.49 -19.51
CA SER A 403 -27.58 2.38 -18.85
C SER A 403 -27.76 3.71 -19.59
N GLY A 404 -28.97 4.29 -19.52
CA GLY A 404 -29.33 5.57 -20.14
C GLY A 404 -28.80 6.79 -19.38
N LEU A 405 -27.52 6.79 -19.01
CA LEU A 405 -26.92 7.81 -18.14
C LEU A 405 -26.52 9.09 -18.88
N PRO A 406 -26.51 10.25 -18.19
CA PRO A 406 -25.88 11.47 -18.69
C PRO A 406 -24.41 11.24 -19.08
N ASN A 407 -23.89 12.06 -20.00
CA ASN A 407 -22.51 12.00 -20.49
C ASN A 407 -22.06 10.65 -21.12
N ARG A 408 -22.97 9.70 -21.37
CA ARG A 408 -22.69 8.40 -22.01
C ARG A 408 -21.79 8.48 -23.24
N ASN A 409 -21.98 9.48 -24.09
CA ASN A 409 -21.16 9.67 -25.29
C ASN A 409 -19.69 9.97 -24.98
N LYS A 410 -19.38 10.63 -23.86
CA LYS A 410 -18.01 10.89 -23.40
C LYS A 410 -17.38 9.61 -22.88
N LEU A 411 -18.11 8.85 -22.06
CA LEU A 411 -17.68 7.55 -21.56
C LEU A 411 -17.43 6.55 -22.71
N LYS A 412 -18.25 6.59 -23.77
CA LYS A 412 -18.07 5.78 -24.99
C LYS A 412 -16.75 6.10 -25.70
N ARG A 413 -16.30 7.36 -25.69
CA ARG A 413 -15.01 7.73 -26.28
C ARG A 413 -13.85 7.14 -25.49
N VAL A 414 -13.93 7.15 -24.16
CA VAL A 414 -12.93 6.48 -23.31
C VAL A 414 -12.87 4.99 -23.68
N TYR A 415 -14.01 4.30 -23.69
CA TYR A 415 -14.09 2.88 -24.06
C TYR A 415 -13.50 2.56 -25.44
N GLN A 416 -13.72 3.44 -26.44
CA GLN A 416 -13.21 3.26 -27.80
C GLN A 416 -11.69 3.41 -27.90
N LYS A 417 -11.08 4.21 -27.02
CA LYS A 417 -9.62 4.39 -26.94
C LYS A 417 -8.93 3.26 -26.18
N MET A 418 -9.66 2.50 -25.37
CA MET A 418 -9.09 1.41 -24.58
C MET A 418 -8.55 0.31 -25.50
N PRO A 419 -7.39 -0.28 -25.18
CA PRO A 419 -6.85 -1.43 -25.89
C PRO A 419 -7.94 -2.49 -26.06
N LYS A 420 -8.14 -2.97 -27.29
CA LYS A 420 -8.93 -4.19 -27.51
C LYS A 420 -8.10 -5.33 -26.92
N ASP A 421 -8.74 -6.10 -26.07
CA ASP A 421 -8.11 -7.05 -25.17
C ASP A 421 -7.04 -7.94 -25.85
N PRO A 422 -5.81 -8.04 -25.31
CA PRO A 422 -4.91 -9.16 -25.63
C PRO A 422 -5.41 -10.49 -25.04
N MET A 423 -6.28 -10.47 -24.03
CA MET A 423 -6.76 -11.67 -23.30
C MET A 423 -7.83 -12.48 -24.05
N SER A 424 -8.13 -12.17 -25.30
CA SER A 424 -8.94 -13.03 -26.19
C SER A 424 -8.32 -14.42 -26.47
N ARG A 425 -7.13 -14.73 -25.93
CA ARG A 425 -6.43 -16.00 -26.13
C ARG A 425 -6.40 -16.94 -24.92
N TYR A 426 -6.96 -16.54 -23.78
CA TYR A 426 -6.90 -17.33 -22.53
C TYR A 426 -8.26 -17.60 -21.87
N TYR A 427 -9.36 -17.44 -22.63
CA TYR A 427 -10.67 -18.00 -22.30
C TYR A 427 -11.11 -18.99 -23.37
#